data_AF-A0A090X9K5-F1
#
_entry.id   AF-A0A090X9K5-F1
#
_cell.length_a   1.000
_cell.length_b   1.000
_cell.length_c   1.000
_cell.angle_alpha   90.00
_cell.angle_beta   90.00
_cell.angle_gamma   90.00
#
_symmetry.space_group_name_H-M   'P 1'
#
loop_
_entity.id
_entity.type
_entity.pdbx_description
1 polymer ?
#
loop_
_entity_poly.entity_id
_entity_poly.type
_entity_poly.pdbx_seq_one_letter_code
_entity_poly.pdbx_strand_id
1 'polypeptide(L)'
;MISTRILLLLAALALACIAGEASTAKNDCPPVTLKSFEGWEKETRPHNFHSGLGVYCEARNGYNGPNEKCKGYNLRKVPDCTLCCACVNGTGSIYYNRTVLPKSIRC
;
A
#
# COMPACT_ATOMS: atom_id res chain seq x y z
N MET A 1 -0.39 46.62 -1.19
CA MET A 1 -1.41 45.55 -1.12
C MET A 1 -0.90 44.32 -1.86
N ILE A 2 0.06 43.64 -1.25
CA ILE A 2 0.65 42.41 -1.77
C ILE A 2 0.17 41.28 -0.85
N SER A 3 -0.09 40.13 -1.44
CA SER A 3 -0.01 38.81 -0.80
C SER A 3 -1.28 38.12 -0.32
N THR A 4 -2.50 38.63 -0.52
CA THR A 4 -3.69 37.75 -0.32
C THR A 4 -3.77 36.65 -1.38
N ARG A 5 -3.24 36.91 -2.58
CA ARG A 5 -3.16 35.91 -3.66
C ARG A 5 -2.11 34.82 -3.42
N ILE A 6 -1.03 35.14 -2.72
CA ILE A 6 0.05 34.17 -2.42
C ILE A 6 -0.40 33.19 -1.33
N LEU A 7 -1.15 33.68 -0.33
CA LEU A 7 -1.74 32.83 0.71
C LEU A 7 -2.72 31.79 0.15
N LEU A 8 -3.52 32.15 -0.85
CA LEU A 8 -4.44 31.21 -1.52
C LEU A 8 -3.71 30.12 -2.32
N LEU A 9 -2.58 30.46 -2.96
CA LEU A 9 -1.76 29.51 -3.70
C LEU A 9 -1.09 28.48 -2.78
N LEU A 10 -0.62 28.88 -1.59
CA LEU A 10 -0.08 27.93 -0.61
C LEU A 10 -1.14 26.99 -0.05
N ALA A 11 -2.36 27.48 0.20
CA ALA A 11 -3.46 26.64 0.68
C ALA A 11 -3.87 25.57 -0.34
N ALA A 12 -3.85 25.89 -1.64
CA ALA A 12 -4.12 24.93 -2.70
C ALA A 12 -3.04 23.85 -2.82
N LEU A 13 -1.76 24.18 -2.62
CA LEU A 13 -0.67 23.19 -2.61
C LEU A 13 -0.80 22.23 -1.42
N ALA A 14 -1.19 22.72 -0.24
CA ALA A 14 -1.42 21.87 0.93
C ALA A 14 -2.58 20.88 0.70
N LEU A 15 -3.68 21.33 0.09
CA LEU A 15 -4.82 20.44 -0.26
C LEU A 15 -4.45 19.40 -1.32
N ALA A 16 -3.60 19.74 -2.29
CA ALA A 16 -3.12 18.79 -3.30
C ALA A 16 -2.18 17.72 -2.74
N CYS A 17 -1.39 18.04 -1.72
CA CYS A 17 -0.55 17.05 -1.02
C CYS A 17 -1.37 16.06 -0.18
N ILE A 18 -2.55 16.46 0.33
CA ILE A 18 -3.39 15.59 1.18
C ILE A 18 -4.32 14.69 0.33
N ALA A 19 -4.64 15.11 -0.90
CA ALA A 19 -5.50 14.34 -1.82
C ALA A 19 -4.82 13.06 -2.38
N GLY A 20 -3.50 12.91 -2.21
CA GLY A 20 -2.77 11.69 -2.59
C GLY A 20 -2.74 10.59 -1.52
N GLU A 21 -3.13 10.88 -0.28
CA GLU A 21 -3.00 9.95 0.85
C GLU A 21 -4.28 9.21 1.22
N ALA A 22 -5.42 9.61 0.68
CA ALA A 22 -6.63 8.82 0.74
C ALA A 22 -6.61 7.75 -0.36
N SER A 23 -5.60 6.88 -0.31
CA SER A 23 -5.75 5.54 -0.87
C SER A 23 -6.87 4.90 -0.03
N THR A 24 -8.09 5.09 -0.50
CA THR A 24 -9.32 4.68 0.15
C THR A 24 -9.07 3.34 0.80
N ALA A 25 -9.26 3.26 2.11
CA ALA A 25 -9.46 2.01 2.84
C ALA A 25 -10.77 1.37 2.35
N LYS A 26 -10.88 1.17 1.03
CA LYS A 26 -11.74 0.20 0.42
C LYS A 26 -11.21 -1.10 1.01
N ASN A 27 -12.03 -1.74 1.84
CA ASN A 27 -11.93 -3.17 2.09
C ASN A 27 -11.10 -3.62 3.32
N ASP A 28 -11.25 -3.02 4.51
CA ASP A 28 -10.69 -3.49 5.81
C ASP A 28 -9.15 -3.65 5.87
N CYS A 29 -8.45 -3.24 4.82
CA CYS A 29 -7.00 -3.29 4.76
C CYS A 29 -6.40 -2.23 5.69
N PRO A 30 -5.28 -2.54 6.37
CA PRO A 30 -4.53 -1.51 7.08
C PRO A 30 -4.12 -0.40 6.10
N PRO A 31 -4.30 0.87 6.46
CA PRO A 31 -3.86 1.97 5.62
C PRO A 31 -2.33 1.97 5.54
N VAL A 32 -1.81 2.24 4.35
CA VAL A 32 -0.38 2.43 4.12
C VAL A 32 -0.12 3.74 3.39
N THR A 33 1.05 4.32 3.63
CA THR A 33 1.55 5.51 2.96
C THR A 33 2.77 5.16 2.11
N LEU A 34 3.25 6.06 1.25
CA LEU A 34 4.48 5.81 0.48
C LEU A 34 5.68 5.56 1.39
N LYS A 35 5.75 6.28 2.50
CA LYS A 35 6.75 6.08 3.55
C LYS A 35 6.76 4.66 4.12
N SER A 36 5.61 3.99 4.11
CA SER A 36 5.54 2.58 4.54
C SER A 36 6.41 1.68 3.66
N PHE A 37 6.66 2.03 2.39
CA PHE A 37 7.46 1.24 1.45
C PHE A 37 8.93 1.68 1.36
N GLU A 38 9.36 2.67 2.15
CA GLU A 38 10.78 3.00 2.29
C GLU A 38 11.55 1.78 2.84
N GLY A 39 12.67 1.43 2.22
CA GLY A 39 13.44 0.22 2.57
C GLY A 39 12.73 -1.09 2.25
N TRP A 40 11.65 -1.06 1.46
CA TRP A 40 10.89 -2.25 1.04
C TRP A 40 11.29 -2.72 -0.37
N GLU A 41 12.59 -2.66 -0.68
CA GLU A 41 13.12 -3.17 -1.95
C GLU A 41 13.36 -4.67 -1.88
N LYS A 42 13.50 -5.34 -3.02
CA LYS A 42 13.62 -6.81 -3.06
C LYS A 42 14.80 -7.32 -2.24
N GLU A 43 15.93 -6.63 -2.28
CA GLU A 43 17.14 -7.04 -1.55
C GLU A 43 17.15 -6.58 -0.08
N THR A 44 16.47 -5.47 0.25
CA THR A 44 16.58 -4.81 1.57
C THR A 44 15.38 -5.03 2.47
N ARG A 45 14.28 -5.57 1.91
CA ARG A 45 13.05 -5.90 2.63
C ARG A 45 13.34 -6.78 3.85
N PRO A 46 12.81 -6.43 5.04
CA PRO A 46 13.01 -7.22 6.24
C PRO A 46 12.40 -8.63 6.12
N HIS A 47 13.08 -9.67 6.58
CA HIS A 47 12.58 -11.04 6.57
C HIS A 47 11.56 -11.29 7.70
N ASN A 48 10.33 -10.81 7.52
CA ASN A 48 9.23 -11.00 8.47
C ASN A 48 7.97 -11.56 7.81
N PHE A 49 6.95 -11.86 8.63
CA PHE A 49 5.70 -12.46 8.17
C PHE A 49 4.97 -11.61 7.10
N HIS A 50 4.87 -10.29 7.32
CA HIS A 50 4.27 -9.36 6.35
C HIS A 50 5.07 -9.30 5.05
N SER A 51 6.39 -9.49 5.16
CA SER A 51 7.27 -9.58 4.02
C SER A 51 7.02 -10.83 3.20
N GLY A 52 6.93 -12.01 3.83
CA GLY A 52 6.56 -13.24 3.12
C GLY A 52 5.20 -13.13 2.42
N LEU A 53 4.22 -12.55 3.09
CA LEU A 53 2.89 -12.32 2.49
C LEU A 53 2.90 -11.31 1.34
N GLY A 54 3.74 -10.29 1.40
CA GLY A 54 3.83 -9.33 0.29
C GLY A 54 4.54 -9.91 -0.94
N VAL A 55 5.53 -10.79 -0.79
CA VAL A 55 6.08 -11.56 -1.94
C VAL A 55 4.99 -12.42 -2.58
N TYR A 56 4.13 -13.04 -1.77
CA TYR A 56 2.98 -13.78 -2.27
C TYR A 56 2.01 -12.87 -3.06
N CYS A 57 1.77 -11.65 -2.56
CA CYS A 57 0.95 -10.65 -3.25
C CYS A 57 1.53 -10.25 -4.62
N GLU A 58 2.84 -9.98 -4.68
CA GLU A 58 3.57 -9.64 -5.92
C GLU A 58 3.45 -10.76 -6.96
N ALA A 59 3.64 -12.02 -6.53
CA ALA A 59 3.50 -13.17 -7.41
C ALA A 59 2.08 -13.36 -7.94
N ARG A 60 1.06 -13.05 -7.12
CA ARG A 60 -0.35 -13.29 -7.46
C ARG A 60 -0.99 -12.18 -8.30
N ASN A 61 -0.56 -10.93 -8.12
CA ASN A 61 -1.15 -9.81 -8.85
C ASN A 61 -0.78 -9.78 -10.35
N GLY A 62 0.08 -10.70 -10.81
CA GLY A 62 0.67 -10.62 -12.13
C GLY A 62 1.68 -9.47 -12.11
N TYR A 63 2.95 -9.80 -12.27
CA TYR A 63 4.06 -8.84 -12.18
C TYR A 63 3.79 -7.53 -12.95
N ASN A 64 3.50 -6.42 -12.25
CA ASN A 64 3.31 -5.10 -12.89
C ASN A 64 4.62 -4.30 -13.02
N GLY A 65 5.76 -5.00 -13.06
CA GLY A 65 7.07 -4.43 -13.29
C GLY A 65 8.05 -4.59 -12.11
N PRO A 66 9.34 -4.28 -12.32
CA PRO A 66 10.41 -4.51 -11.33
C PRO A 66 10.28 -3.68 -10.07
N ASN A 67 9.51 -2.58 -10.14
CA ASN A 67 9.37 -1.59 -9.08
C ASN A 67 8.10 -1.78 -8.24
N GLU A 68 7.29 -2.80 -8.52
CA GLU A 68 6.15 -3.14 -7.67
C GLU A 68 6.65 -3.67 -6.34
N LYS A 69 6.15 -3.10 -5.24
CA LYS A 69 6.44 -3.52 -3.87
C LYS A 69 5.14 -3.74 -3.15
N CYS A 70 4.95 -4.91 -2.54
CA CYS A 70 3.74 -5.21 -1.79
C CYS A 70 4.01 -5.54 -0.33
N LYS A 71 3.03 -5.19 0.51
CA LYS A 71 2.89 -5.64 1.89
C LYS A 71 1.62 -6.49 2.01
N GLY A 72 1.76 -7.63 2.67
CA GLY A 72 0.62 -8.50 2.96
C GLY A 72 0.17 -8.39 4.42
N TYR A 73 -1.15 -8.30 4.61
CA TYR A 73 -1.79 -8.21 5.91
C TYR A 73 -2.86 -9.30 6.06
N ASN A 74 -2.68 -10.19 7.02
CA ASN A 74 -3.70 -11.18 7.34
C ASN A 74 -4.88 -10.47 8.04
N LEU A 75 -6.02 -10.43 7.37
CA LEU A 75 -7.29 -10.03 7.94
C LEU A 75 -7.91 -11.29 8.53
N ARG A 76 -7.64 -11.59 9.80
CA ARG A 76 -8.14 -12.76 10.54
C ARG A 76 -9.66 -12.72 10.77
N LYS A 77 -10.45 -12.50 9.73
CA LYS A 77 -11.90 -12.61 9.73
C LYS A 77 -12.24 -14.01 9.21
N VAL A 78 -12.60 -14.90 10.14
CA VAL A 78 -13.29 -16.16 9.84
C VAL A 78 -14.67 -15.80 9.26
N PRO A 79 -15.17 -16.46 8.20
CA PRO A 79 -14.73 -17.74 7.62
C PRO A 79 -13.70 -17.67 6.49
N ASP A 80 -13.47 -16.49 5.90
CA ASP A 80 -12.85 -16.40 4.57
C ASP A 80 -11.34 -16.12 4.55
N CYS A 81 -10.67 -16.20 5.70
CA CYS A 81 -9.20 -16.22 5.80
C CYS A 81 -8.52 -15.31 4.79
N THR A 82 -8.78 -14.01 4.90
CA THR A 82 -8.48 -13.10 3.81
C THR A 82 -7.12 -12.42 4.01
N LEU A 83 -6.35 -12.37 2.93
CA LEU A 83 -5.12 -11.61 2.84
C LEU A 83 -5.40 -10.30 2.10
N CYS A 84 -5.04 -9.18 2.73
CA CYS A 84 -4.95 -7.91 2.03
C CYS A 84 -3.53 -7.68 1.51
N CYS A 85 -3.44 -7.33 0.23
CA CYS A 85 -2.23 -6.91 -0.45
C CYS A 85 -2.29 -5.40 -0.67
N ALA A 86 -1.43 -4.66 0.00
CA ALA A 86 -1.22 -3.23 -0.26
C ALA A 86 0.06 -3.07 -1.06
N CYS A 87 -0.02 -2.52 -2.26
CA CYS A 87 1.10 -2.45 -3.19
C CYS A 87 1.31 -1.04 -3.68
N VAL A 88 2.57 -0.68 -3.92
CA VAL A 88 2.96 0.54 -4.63
C VAL A 88 3.55 0.13 -5.97
N ASN A 89 3.09 0.75 -7.04
CA ASN A 89 3.62 0.54 -8.38
C ASN A 89 4.82 1.48 -8.67
N GLY A 90 5.43 1.33 -9.84
CA GLY A 90 6.56 2.17 -10.25
C GLY A 90 6.24 3.67 -10.42
N THR A 91 4.97 4.06 -10.44
CA THR A 91 4.56 5.49 -10.50
C THR A 91 4.32 6.08 -9.10
N GLY A 92 4.55 5.31 -8.04
CA GLY A 92 4.26 5.75 -6.66
C GLY A 92 2.77 5.76 -6.35
N SER A 93 1.94 5.06 -7.12
CA SER A 93 0.52 4.91 -6.81
C SER A 93 0.30 3.68 -5.93
N ILE A 94 -0.43 3.88 -4.82
CA ILE A 94 -0.81 2.80 -3.90
C ILE A 94 -2.15 2.21 -4.34
N TYR A 95 -2.24 0.88 -4.37
CA TYR A 95 -3.48 0.15 -4.62
C TYR A 95 -3.60 -1.04 -3.68
N TYR A 96 -4.84 -1.48 -3.47
CA TYR A 96 -5.18 -2.59 -2.59
C TYR A 96 -5.86 -3.70 -3.37
N ASN A 97 -5.48 -4.95 -3.09
CA ASN A 97 -6.17 -6.14 -3.58
C ASN A 97 -6.45 -7.10 -2.41
N ARG A 98 -7.57 -7.81 -2.45
CA ARG A 98 -7.86 -8.89 -1.50
C ARG A 98 -7.73 -10.23 -2.18
N THR A 99 -7.19 -11.19 -1.44
CA THR A 99 -7.07 -12.56 -1.89
C THR A 99 -7.29 -13.50 -0.72
N VAL A 100 -7.57 -14.77 -1.02
CA VAL A 100 -7.55 -15.84 -0.01
C VAL A 100 -6.12 -16.01 0.50
N LEU A 101 -5.96 -16.17 1.81
CA LEU A 101 -4.69 -16.47 2.46
C LEU A 101 -4.18 -17.85 1.98
N PRO A 102 -2.86 -18.03 1.79
CA PRO A 102 -2.31 -19.34 1.46
C PRO A 102 -2.70 -20.40 2.49
N LYS A 103 -3.13 -21.59 2.04
CA LYS A 103 -3.55 -22.70 2.92
C LYS A 103 -2.48 -23.14 3.94
N SER A 104 -1.22 -22.86 3.67
CA SER A 104 -0.09 -23.13 4.57
C SER A 104 -0.03 -22.21 5.80
N ILE A 105 -0.81 -21.13 5.82
CA ILE A 105 -0.82 -20.14 6.90
C ILE A 105 -2.16 -20.26 7.64
N ARG A 106 -2.09 -20.45 8.96
CA ARG A 106 -3.30 -20.49 9.81
C ARG A 106 -3.95 -19.11 9.93
N CYS A 107 -5.26 -19.08 9.74
CA CYS A 107 -6.14 -18.22 10.50
C CYS A 107 -6.55 -18.96 11.78
#